data_AF-A0A968NP62-F1
#
_entry.id   AF-A0A968NP62-F1
#
_cell.length_a   1.000
_cell.length_b   1.000
_cell.length_c   1.000
_cell.angle_alpha   90.00
_cell.angle_beta   90.00
_cell.angle_gamma   90.00
#
_symmetry.space_group_name_H-M   'P 1'
#
loop_
_entity.id
_entity.type
_entity.pdbx_description
1 polymer ?
#
loop_
_entity_poly.entity_id
_entity_poly.type
_entity_poly.pdbx_seq_one_letter_code
_entity_poly.pdbx_strand_id
1 'polypeptide(L)'
;MFRSLLDKRKQVESEEIETSDEDQPAVEVADVTPDEAIEPVVEVERRKPGRPRGRRSNPDYTQISAYIPLDLLLDIQEELSKEKRRLRKRSAMTVSELAENLLQDWLKQRKNESAKP
;
A
#
# COMPACT_ATOMS: atom_id res chain seq x y z
N MET A 1 -35.17 -15.98 -19.48
CA MET A 1 -35.55 -14.57 -19.67
C MET A 1 -34.64 -13.69 -18.81
N PHE A 2 -33.59 -13.09 -19.36
CA PHE A 2 -32.74 -12.10 -18.66
C PHE A 2 -32.18 -11.08 -19.67
N ARG A 3 -32.99 -10.07 -20.01
CA ARG A 3 -32.61 -8.92 -20.87
C ARG A 3 -33.14 -7.60 -20.29
N SER A 4 -32.74 -7.23 -19.07
CA SER A 4 -33.19 -5.96 -18.49
C SER A 4 -32.28 -5.36 -17.40
N LEU A 5 -30.95 -5.46 -17.54
CA LEU A 5 -30.01 -4.88 -16.57
C LEU A 5 -28.88 -4.04 -17.19
N LEU A 6 -29.08 -3.51 -18.41
CA LEU A 6 -28.07 -2.74 -19.14
C LEU A 6 -28.50 -1.32 -19.52
N ASP A 7 -29.38 -0.70 -18.72
CA ASP A 7 -29.91 0.65 -19.01
C ASP A 7 -29.75 1.66 -17.84
N LYS A 8 -28.73 1.51 -17.00
CA LYS A 8 -28.50 2.43 -15.86
C LYS A 8 -27.08 3.02 -15.76
N ARG A 9 -26.36 3.12 -16.87
CA ARG A 9 -25.00 3.69 -16.87
C ARG A 9 -24.76 4.80 -17.91
N LYS A 10 -25.81 5.52 -18.29
CA LYS A 10 -25.70 6.63 -19.24
C LYS A 10 -26.57 7.83 -18.85
N GLN A 11 -26.29 8.39 -17.67
CA GLN A 11 -26.70 9.73 -17.25
C GLN A 11 -26.13 9.95 -15.85
N VAL A 12 -25.05 10.72 -15.74
CA VAL A 12 -24.75 11.77 -14.74
C VAL A 12 -23.32 12.20 -15.08
N GLU A 13 -23.23 12.97 -16.16
CA GLU A 13 -22.14 13.90 -16.45
C GLU A 13 -22.85 15.25 -16.55
N SER A 14 -22.28 16.28 -15.91
CA SER A 14 -22.73 17.68 -15.79
C SER A 14 -23.33 18.07 -14.43
N GLU A 15 -22.90 19.24 -13.96
CA GLU A 15 -23.29 20.01 -12.75
C GLU A 15 -22.52 19.63 -11.48
N GLU A 16 -21.83 20.51 -10.75
CA GLU A 16 -21.54 21.94 -10.87
C GLU A 16 -20.43 22.21 -9.82
N ILE A 17 -19.38 22.93 -10.18
CA ILE A 17 -18.35 23.38 -9.23
C ILE A 17 -18.76 24.80 -8.83
N GLU A 18 -19.49 24.93 -7.72
CA GLU A 18 -19.64 26.21 -7.03
C GLU A 18 -18.44 26.41 -6.10
N THR A 19 -17.54 27.30 -6.53
CA THR A 19 -16.57 27.99 -5.69
C THR A 19 -17.21 29.27 -5.17
N SER A 20 -17.44 29.34 -3.87
CA SER A 20 -17.76 30.56 -3.11
C SER A 20 -16.80 30.58 -1.92
N ASP A 21 -15.74 31.40 -2.01
CA ASP A 21 -15.67 32.81 -1.61
C ASP A 21 -15.58 33.01 -0.09
N GLU A 22 -14.39 33.46 0.28
CA GLU A 22 -13.91 34.19 1.45
C GLU A 22 -14.86 34.41 2.64
N ASP A 23 -14.53 33.81 3.77
CA ASP A 23 -15.00 34.24 5.09
C ASP A 23 -13.78 34.70 5.91
N GLN A 24 -13.51 36.01 5.87
CA GLN A 24 -12.60 36.71 6.79
C GLN A 24 -13.43 37.29 7.95
N PRO A 25 -13.17 36.94 9.23
CA PRO A 25 -13.75 37.69 10.33
C PRO A 25 -12.92 38.95 10.60
N ALA A 26 -13.59 40.11 10.51
CA ALA A 26 -13.12 41.42 10.92
C ALA A 26 -12.71 41.43 12.40
N VAL A 27 -11.47 41.86 12.69
CA VAL A 27 -10.99 42.07 14.07
C VAL A 27 -11.05 43.56 14.37
N GLU A 28 -12.01 43.93 15.21
CA GLU A 28 -12.23 45.26 15.74
C GLU A 28 -11.14 45.58 16.78
N VAL A 29 -10.57 46.78 16.64
CA VAL A 29 -9.43 47.28 17.41
C VAL A 29 -9.94 47.92 18.70
N ALA A 30 -9.47 47.46 19.87
CA ALA A 30 -9.69 48.18 21.13
C ALA A 30 -8.47 48.08 22.05
N ASP A 31 -7.75 49.21 22.07
CA ASP A 31 -7.17 49.90 23.22
C ASP A 31 -6.09 49.28 24.13
N VAL A 32 -5.20 50.18 24.54
CA VAL A 32 -3.86 49.99 25.13
C VAL A 32 -3.92 50.29 26.61
N THR A 33 -3.23 49.54 27.49
CA THR A 33 -2.48 50.05 28.68
C THR A 33 -1.70 48.93 29.41
N PRO A 34 -0.68 49.23 30.26
CA PRO A 34 0.68 48.77 30.01
C PRO A 34 1.34 47.94 31.13
N ASP A 35 2.46 47.33 30.76
CA ASP A 35 3.62 47.02 31.60
C ASP A 35 3.43 46.02 32.76
N GLU A 36 3.52 44.73 32.42
CA GLU A 36 3.98 43.72 33.35
C GLU A 36 4.98 42.83 32.61
N ALA A 37 6.21 42.74 33.12
CA ALA A 37 7.30 42.00 32.53
C ALA A 37 6.99 40.50 32.50
N ILE A 38 6.50 40.01 31.36
CA ILE A 38 6.28 38.58 31.12
C ILE A 38 7.64 37.97 30.79
N GLU A 39 8.24 37.25 31.74
CA GLU A 39 9.33 36.33 31.44
C GLU A 39 8.84 35.33 30.38
N PRO A 40 9.57 35.11 29.25
CA PRO A 40 9.11 34.17 28.25
C PRO A 40 9.22 32.76 28.83
N VAL A 41 8.09 32.20 29.25
CA VAL A 41 7.94 30.76 29.44
C VAL A 41 8.23 30.14 28.09
N VAL A 42 9.44 29.61 27.91
CA VAL A 42 9.80 28.80 26.75
C VAL A 42 9.01 27.50 26.91
N GLU A 43 7.78 27.50 26.38
CA GLU A 43 7.05 26.27 26.14
C GLU A 43 7.89 25.43 25.20
N VAL A 44 8.56 24.42 25.77
CA VAL A 44 9.23 23.38 24.98
C VAL A 44 8.13 22.66 24.23
N GLU A 45 7.88 23.07 22.99
CA GLU A 45 6.97 22.39 22.07
C GLU A 45 7.40 20.91 22.00
N ARG A 46 6.65 20.05 22.70
CA ARG A 46 6.86 18.61 22.64
C ARG A 46 6.52 18.17 21.23
N ARG A 47 7.54 17.95 20.39
CA ARG A 47 7.37 17.40 19.04
C ARG A 47 6.49 16.16 19.13
N LYS A 48 5.37 16.18 18.40
CA LYS A 48 4.45 15.04 18.32
C LYS A 48 5.25 13.81 17.89
N PRO A 49 5.06 12.64 18.53
CA PRO A 49 5.77 11.43 18.15
C PRO A 49 5.53 11.17 16.66
N GLY A 50 6.61 11.01 15.90
CA GLY A 50 6.53 10.68 14.48
C GLY A 50 5.85 9.32 14.26
N ARG A 51 5.58 8.98 13.00
CA ARG A 51 5.04 7.67 12.63
C ARG A 51 5.82 6.56 13.36
N PRO A 52 5.15 5.68 14.12
CA PRO A 52 5.83 4.62 14.85
C PRO A 52 6.70 3.81 13.87
N ARG A 53 7.90 3.43 14.33
CA ARG A 53 8.80 2.58 13.54
C ARG A 53 7.99 1.39 13.03
N GLY A 54 7.87 1.31 11.71
CA GLY A 54 6.99 0.34 11.05
C GLY A 54 7.26 -1.09 11.53
N ARG A 55 6.24 -1.94 11.43
CA ARG A 55 6.32 -3.38 11.71
C ARG A 55 7.57 -3.93 11.02
N ARG A 56 8.55 -4.36 11.81
CA ARG A 56 9.77 -4.98 11.26
C ARG A 56 9.36 -6.19 10.43
N SER A 57 9.94 -6.35 9.24
CA SER A 57 9.83 -7.58 8.47
C SER A 57 10.23 -8.76 9.37
N ASN A 58 9.60 -9.93 9.17
CA ASN A 58 9.95 -11.13 9.93
C ASN A 58 11.47 -11.39 9.83
N PRO A 59 12.20 -11.55 10.95
CA PRO A 59 13.66 -11.77 10.94
C PRO A 59 14.08 -13.04 10.18
N ASP A 60 13.18 -14.01 10.01
CA ASP A 60 13.48 -15.26 9.30
C ASP A 60 13.54 -15.09 7.77
N TYR A 61 13.09 -13.94 7.25
CA TYR A 61 13.01 -13.68 5.81
C TYR A 61 13.92 -12.52 5.40
N THR A 62 14.67 -12.74 4.32
CA THR A 62 15.44 -11.68 3.65
C THR A 62 14.72 -11.28 2.37
N GLN A 63 14.48 -9.97 2.20
CA GLN A 63 13.89 -9.45 0.98
C GLN A 63 14.92 -9.47 -0.15
N ILE A 64 14.54 -10.06 -1.28
CA ILE A 64 15.31 -10.01 -2.54
C ILE A 64 14.52 -9.26 -3.60
N SER A 65 15.24 -8.59 -4.50
CA SER A 65 14.68 -7.91 -5.68
C SER A 65 15.37 -8.43 -6.92
N ALA A 66 14.59 -8.89 -7.91
CA ALA A 66 15.10 -9.44 -9.15
C ALA A 66 14.26 -8.94 -10.33
N TYR A 67 14.91 -8.78 -11.47
CA TYR A 67 14.21 -8.43 -12.71
C TYR A 67 13.69 -9.69 -13.39
N ILE A 68 12.42 -9.65 -13.78
CA ILE A 68 11.74 -10.71 -14.53
C ILE A 68 11.03 -10.01 -15.71
N PRO A 69 11.02 -10.60 -16.92
CA PRO A 69 10.22 -10.09 -18.02
C PRO A 69 8.75 -9.93 -17.61
N LEU A 70 8.14 -8.82 -18.01
CA LEU A 70 6.75 -8.50 -17.64
C LEU A 70 5.78 -9.58 -18.14
N ASP A 71 5.91 -9.99 -19.39
CA ASP A 71 5.04 -10.99 -20.01
C ASP A 71 5.07 -12.31 -19.23
N LEU A 72 6.27 -12.75 -18.84
CA LEU A 72 6.46 -13.94 -18.02
C LEU A 72 5.77 -13.80 -16.64
N LEU A 73 5.87 -12.64 -16.00
CA LEU A 73 5.20 -12.40 -14.72
C LEU A 73 3.67 -12.48 -14.86
N LEU A 74 3.11 -11.93 -15.93
CA LEU A 74 1.66 -11.97 -16.20
C LEU A 74 1.18 -13.40 -16.43
N ASP A 75 1.90 -14.17 -17.25
CA ASP A 75 1.60 -15.58 -17.51
C ASP A 75 1.62 -16.41 -16.22
N ILE A 76 2.63 -16.21 -15.37
CA ILE A 76 2.73 -16.88 -14.06
C ILE A 76 1.52 -16.53 -13.18
N GLN A 77 1.12 -15.27 -13.12
CA GLN A 77 -0.03 -14.83 -12.31
C GLN A 77 -1.34 -15.44 -12.83
N GLU A 78 -1.50 -15.57 -14.14
CA GLU A 78 -2.65 -16.21 -14.75
C GLU A 78 -2.72 -17.69 -14.36
N GLU A 79 -1.62 -18.43 -14.48
CA GLU A 79 -1.56 -19.85 -14.12
C GLU A 79 -1.80 -20.09 -12.63
N LEU A 80 -1.21 -19.29 -11.74
CA LEU A 80 -1.49 -19.36 -10.30
C LEU A 80 -2.98 -19.09 -9.99
N SER A 81 -3.60 -18.18 -10.74
CA SER A 81 -5.03 -17.88 -10.61
C SER A 81 -5.92 -19.04 -11.10
N LYS A 82 -5.55 -19.69 -12.20
CA LYS A 82 -6.22 -20.91 -12.69
C LYS A 82 -6.12 -22.04 -11.69
N GLU A 83 -4.93 -22.27 -11.14
CA GLU A 83 -4.71 -23.32 -10.14
C GLU A 83 -5.51 -23.08 -8.85
N LYS A 84 -5.57 -21.83 -8.36
CA LYS A 84 -6.43 -21.47 -7.23
C LYS A 84 -7.89 -21.87 -7.47
N ARG A 85 -8.42 -21.56 -8.66
CA ARG A 85 -9.80 -21.91 -9.05
C ARG A 85 -9.97 -23.43 -9.10
N ARG A 86 -9.01 -24.16 -9.66
CA ARG A 86 -9.00 -25.62 -9.75
C ARG A 86 -9.02 -26.28 -8.37
N LEU A 87 -8.16 -25.84 -7.46
CA LEU A 87 -7.99 -26.43 -6.13
C LEU A 87 -9.05 -25.95 -5.11
N ARG A 88 -9.91 -24.99 -5.47
CA ARG A 88 -10.92 -24.35 -4.59
C ARG A 88 -10.33 -23.89 -3.25
N LYS A 89 -9.04 -23.53 -3.22
CA LYS A 89 -8.35 -23.07 -2.01
C LYS A 89 -8.70 -21.61 -1.73
N ARG A 90 -8.84 -21.29 -0.43
CA ARG A 90 -9.09 -19.91 0.04
C ARG A 90 -7.90 -19.00 -0.25
N SER A 91 -6.67 -19.50 -0.05
CA SER A 91 -5.43 -18.78 -0.39
C SER A 91 -4.86 -19.28 -1.72
N ALA A 92 -4.46 -18.33 -2.56
CA ALA A 92 -3.66 -18.62 -3.75
C ALA A 92 -2.20 -18.80 -3.31
N MET A 93 -1.46 -19.61 -4.05
CA MET A 93 -0.02 -19.59 -3.96
C MET A 93 0.48 -18.27 -4.55
N THR A 94 1.45 -17.63 -3.89
CA THR A 94 2.01 -16.35 -4.34
C THR A 94 3.21 -16.55 -5.26
N VAL A 95 3.56 -15.52 -6.04
CA VAL A 95 4.79 -15.55 -6.88
C VAL A 95 6.04 -15.76 -6.01
N SER A 96 6.07 -15.19 -4.81
CA SER A 96 7.20 -15.37 -3.88
C SER A 96 7.33 -16.82 -3.41
N GLU A 97 6.22 -17.49 -3.08
CA GLU A 97 6.21 -18.92 -2.72
C GLU A 97 6.62 -19.80 -3.91
N LEU A 98 6.22 -19.43 -5.13
CA LEU A 98 6.66 -20.12 -6.34
C LEU A 98 8.17 -20.00 -6.54
N ALA A 99 8.71 -18.79 -6.41
CA ALA A 99 10.14 -18.56 -6.49
C ALA A 99 10.89 -19.34 -5.40
N GLU A 100 10.39 -19.36 -4.17
CA GLU A 100 10.97 -20.13 -3.07
C GLU A 100 11.04 -21.63 -3.40
N ASN A 101 9.94 -22.23 -3.84
CA ASN A 101 9.90 -23.65 -4.19
C ASN A 101 10.86 -24.00 -5.33
N LEU A 102 10.93 -23.15 -6.37
CA LEU A 102 11.87 -23.34 -7.49
C LEU A 102 13.32 -23.27 -7.01
N LEU A 103 13.67 -22.33 -6.14
CA LEU A 103 15.01 -22.21 -5.57
C LEU A 103 15.36 -23.41 -4.68
N GLN A 104 14.42 -23.89 -3.88
CA GLN A 104 14.61 -25.10 -3.07
C GLN A 104 14.84 -26.33 -3.94
N ASP A 105 14.05 -26.53 -4.99
CA ASP A 105 14.18 -27.67 -5.88
C ASP A 105 15.49 -27.63 -6.68
N TRP A 106 15.90 -26.44 -7.12
CA TRP A 106 17.22 -26.23 -7.73
C TRP A 106 18.36 -26.62 -6.78
N LEU A 107 18.29 -26.22 -5.50
CA LEU A 107 19.29 -26.61 -4.50
C LEU A 107 19.33 -28.12 -4.24
N LYS A 108 18.17 -28.78 -4.22
CA LYS A 108 18.09 -30.24 -4.06
C LYS A 108 18.78 -30.95 -5.23
N GLN A 109 18.54 -30.49 -6.46
CA GLN A 109 19.18 -31.06 -7.66
C GLN A 109 20.71 -30.96 -7.58
N ARG A 110 21.25 -29.79 -7.21
CA ARG A 110 22.70 -29.58 -7.10
C ARG A 110 23.36 -30.45 -6.02
N LYS A 111 22.70 -30.62 -4.87
CA LYS A 111 23.21 -31.49 -3.80
C LYS A 111 23.26 -32.94 -4.27
N ASN A 112 22.24 -33.40 -4.99
CA ASN A 112 22.18 -34.76 -5.53
C ASN A 112 23.24 -35.00 -6.62
N GLU A 113 23.54 -34.00 -7.45
CA GLU A 113 24.63 -34.05 -8.43
C GLU A 113 26.00 -34.16 -7.75
N SER A 114 26.25 -33.34 -6.73
CA SER A 114 27.52 -33.38 -5.97
C SER A 114 27.71 -34.65 -5.13
N ALA A 115 26.62 -35.36 -4.83
CA ALA A 115 26.63 -36.59 -4.06
C ALA A 115 26.79 -37.85 -4.92
N LYS A 116 26.82 -37.72 -6.26
CA LYS A 116 27.07 -38.82 -7.18
C LYS A 116 28.59 -38.91 -7.43
N PRO A 117 29.29 -39.95 -6.91
CA PRO A 117 30.74 -40.09 -7.08
C PRO A 117 31.14 -40.39 -8.52
#